data_AF-X1K2P9-F1
#
_entry.id   AF-X1K2P9-F1
#
_cell.length_a   1.000
_cell.length_b   1.000
_cell.length_c   1.000
_cell.angle_alpha   90.00
_cell.angle_beta   90.00
_cell.angle_gamma   90.00
#
_symmetry.space_group_name_H-M   'P 1'
#
loop_
_entity.id
_entity.type
_entity.pdbx_description
1 polymer ?
#
loop_
_entity_poly.entity_id
_entity_poly.type
_entity_poly.pdbx_seq_one_letter_code
_entity_poly.pdbx_strand_id
1 'polypeptide(L)'
;KAVDGFVKNKEGGLYDIRCGFNFFPPGTRIGCIDFTNPKAVQIYQKWLRKLFKLGAKVIKTDFGEDAPVDGIYYDGTPGYQMHNLYPLLYNRAVAEVTKEETGDIVVWGRSAWAGCQRYPLQWGGDSSPNWANMVPQLEGGLSFGLSGFQFWSQDIGGFLGQTGGNLLIRWMQMGTFLSHSRIHGFGDRELYKFEPEVLRICRNYINLRYQLMPYIYGSAFSCVEQSLPMARALVVDYQNDPTVWNISDEYLFGDSILVAPITDPSNKRAVYLPEGTWTDWWTGEQLEGRRWIDIEADIETLPLYVREGAIIPVGPVMQYVNELKVEEIELRIAPIKGEGKSSFTVPVNDEKVAVEYLVAGGRHTVKIGDSKVRFNITVLGNRDVDISPAGL
;
A
#
# COMPACT_ATOMS: atom_id res chain seq x y z
N LYS A 1 -40.89 7.35 4.59
CA LYS A 1 -41.19 7.18 6.04
C LYS A 1 -39.86 7.12 6.77
N ALA A 2 -39.74 7.73 7.95
CA ALA A 2 -38.55 7.62 8.80
C ALA A 2 -38.30 6.13 9.13
N VAL A 3 -37.05 5.69 9.11
CA VAL A 3 -36.68 4.26 9.28
C VAL A 3 -36.05 3.93 10.61
N ASP A 4 -35.94 4.91 11.52
CA ASP A 4 -35.30 4.72 12.83
C ASP A 4 -33.90 4.09 12.68
N GLY A 5 -33.09 4.72 11.82
CA GLY A 5 -31.84 4.15 11.31
C GLY A 5 -30.57 4.58 12.06
N PHE A 6 -30.72 5.14 13.25
CA PHE A 6 -29.61 5.56 14.10
C PHE A 6 -29.57 4.74 15.38
N VAL A 7 -28.37 4.55 15.93
CA VAL A 7 -28.15 3.92 17.23
C VAL A 7 -28.91 4.70 18.31
N LYS A 8 -29.50 3.97 19.26
CA LYS A 8 -30.33 4.56 20.31
C LYS A 8 -29.63 4.61 21.67
N ASN A 9 -30.05 5.54 22.51
CA ASN A 9 -29.71 5.54 23.93
C ASN A 9 -30.65 4.61 24.73
N LYS A 10 -30.41 4.49 26.04
CA LYS A 10 -31.18 3.62 26.94
C LYS A 10 -32.65 4.07 27.08
N GLU A 11 -32.92 5.34 26.85
CA GLU A 11 -34.27 5.92 26.85
C GLU A 11 -35.01 5.71 25.51
N GLY A 12 -34.38 5.06 24.52
CA GLY A 12 -34.96 4.76 23.21
C GLY A 12 -34.93 5.93 22.22
N GLY A 13 -34.30 7.05 22.58
CA GLY A 13 -34.06 8.20 21.70
C GLY A 13 -32.75 8.09 20.92
N LEU A 14 -32.48 9.08 20.07
CA LEU A 14 -31.21 9.17 19.33
C LEU A 14 -30.02 9.19 20.29
N TYR A 15 -29.05 8.30 20.09
CA TYR A 15 -27.76 8.40 20.74
C TYR A 15 -26.96 9.54 20.11
N ASP A 16 -26.67 10.58 20.89
CA ASP A 16 -25.81 11.68 20.47
C ASP A 16 -24.35 11.37 20.80
N ILE A 17 -23.55 11.07 19.78
CA ILE A 17 -22.14 10.68 19.97
C ILE A 17 -21.25 11.84 20.39
N ARG A 18 -21.73 13.09 20.30
CA ARG A 18 -20.98 14.31 20.63
C ARG A 18 -19.62 14.35 19.92
N CYS A 19 -19.57 14.88 18.70
CA CYS A 19 -18.30 15.06 18.01
C CYS A 19 -17.43 16.08 18.76
N GLY A 20 -16.24 15.66 19.21
CA GLY A 20 -15.27 16.50 19.90
C GLY A 20 -14.58 17.54 19.00
N PHE A 21 -14.92 17.57 17.71
CA PHE A 21 -14.42 18.57 16.78
C PHE A 21 -15.45 19.70 16.62
N ASN A 22 -14.98 20.95 16.67
CA ASN A 22 -15.79 22.16 16.48
C ASN A 22 -16.28 22.37 15.02
N PHE A 23 -16.55 21.29 14.27
CA PHE A 23 -17.07 21.37 12.91
C PHE A 23 -18.55 21.80 12.86
N PHE A 24 -19.28 21.65 13.97
CA PHE A 24 -20.72 21.89 14.02
C PHE A 24 -21.07 22.96 15.06
N PRO A 25 -22.18 23.71 14.85
CA PRO A 25 -22.68 24.66 15.82
C PRO A 25 -22.90 24.01 17.20
N PRO A 26 -22.67 24.76 18.31
CA PRO A 26 -22.98 24.27 19.65
C PRO A 26 -24.40 23.73 19.76
N GLY A 27 -24.55 22.54 20.37
CA GLY A 27 -25.85 21.87 20.53
C GLY A 27 -26.32 21.02 19.36
N THR A 28 -25.53 20.90 18.28
CA THR A 28 -25.81 19.95 17.19
C THR A 28 -25.70 18.52 17.71
N ARG A 29 -26.77 17.73 17.57
CA ARG A 29 -26.75 16.29 17.86
C ARG A 29 -26.22 15.52 16.68
N ILE A 30 -25.38 14.53 16.96
CA ILE A 30 -24.74 13.71 15.92
C ILE A 30 -25.13 12.25 16.14
N GLY A 31 -25.85 11.71 15.16
CA GLY A 31 -26.30 10.32 15.19
C GLY A 31 -25.31 9.37 14.56
N CYS A 32 -25.10 8.22 15.19
CA CYS A 32 -24.40 7.08 14.60
C CYS A 32 -25.39 6.25 13.76
N ILE A 33 -25.10 6.02 12.47
CA ILE A 33 -25.94 5.18 11.62
C ILE A 33 -25.89 3.75 12.12
N ASP A 34 -27.05 3.12 12.34
CA ASP A 34 -27.09 1.74 12.80
C ASP A 34 -26.95 0.76 11.62
N PHE A 35 -25.72 0.30 11.36
CA PHE A 35 -25.43 -0.66 10.30
C PHE A 35 -25.92 -2.10 10.60
N THR A 36 -26.51 -2.35 11.77
CA THR A 36 -27.24 -3.61 12.06
C THR A 36 -28.69 -3.55 11.56
N ASN A 37 -29.23 -2.34 11.29
CA ASN A 37 -30.56 -2.16 10.72
C ASN A 37 -30.51 -2.23 9.19
N PRO A 38 -31.06 -3.26 8.54
CA PRO A 38 -30.98 -3.41 7.07
C PRO A 38 -31.67 -2.26 6.31
N LYS A 39 -32.69 -1.61 6.89
CA LYS A 39 -33.33 -0.44 6.27
C LYS A 39 -32.44 0.80 6.33
N ALA A 40 -31.65 0.95 7.38
CA ALA A 40 -30.67 2.03 7.49
C ALA A 40 -29.55 1.84 6.46
N VAL A 41 -29.02 0.61 6.34
CA VAL A 41 -28.03 0.23 5.30
C VAL A 41 -28.54 0.56 3.90
N GLN A 42 -29.77 0.14 3.55
CA GLN A 42 -30.36 0.41 2.25
C GLN A 42 -30.48 1.90 1.93
N ILE A 43 -30.85 2.73 2.92
CA ILE A 43 -30.94 4.18 2.75
C ILE A 43 -29.56 4.80 2.59
N TYR A 44 -28.58 4.38 3.39
CA TYR A 44 -27.21 4.84 3.28
C TYR A 44 -26.63 4.52 1.90
N GLN A 45 -26.72 3.26 1.47
CA GLN A 45 -26.31 2.83 0.13
C GLN A 45 -27.07 3.57 -0.97
N LYS A 46 -28.37 3.86 -0.81
CA LYS A 46 -29.14 4.67 -1.79
C LYS A 46 -28.52 6.05 -2.00
N TRP A 47 -27.99 6.69 -0.95
CA TRP A 47 -27.28 7.96 -1.09
C TRP A 47 -25.93 7.79 -1.79
N LEU A 48 -25.17 6.75 -1.45
CA LEU A 48 -23.91 6.45 -2.13
C LEU A 48 -24.11 6.15 -3.63
N ARG A 49 -25.16 5.40 -4.00
CA ARG A 49 -25.53 5.18 -5.42
C ARG A 49 -25.75 6.49 -6.18
N LYS A 50 -26.23 7.56 -5.53
CA LYS A 50 -26.32 8.87 -6.20
C LYS A 50 -24.94 9.43 -6.52
N LEU A 51 -23.96 9.27 -5.61
CA LEU A 51 -22.58 9.71 -5.85
C LEU A 51 -21.92 8.90 -6.98
N PHE A 52 -22.11 7.58 -7.00
CA PHE A 52 -21.61 6.74 -8.09
C PHE A 52 -22.24 7.11 -9.44
N LYS A 53 -23.54 7.40 -9.48
CA LYS A 53 -24.22 7.91 -10.68
C LYS A 53 -23.73 9.28 -11.15
N LEU A 54 -23.18 10.09 -10.25
CA LEU A 54 -22.51 11.36 -10.60
C LEU A 54 -21.08 11.16 -11.12
N GLY A 55 -20.52 9.94 -11.01
CA GLY A 55 -19.20 9.59 -11.52
C GLY A 55 -18.15 9.29 -10.45
N ALA A 56 -18.51 9.29 -9.15
CA ALA A 56 -17.60 8.79 -8.12
C ALA A 56 -17.20 7.32 -8.42
N LYS A 57 -15.98 6.93 -8.06
CA LYS A 57 -15.47 5.56 -8.25
C LYS A 57 -15.12 4.86 -6.95
N VAL A 58 -14.78 5.62 -5.91
CA VAL A 58 -14.40 5.12 -4.58
C VAL A 58 -14.95 6.07 -3.53
N ILE A 59 -15.30 5.54 -2.36
CA ILE A 59 -15.72 6.32 -1.19
C ILE A 59 -14.66 6.17 -0.09
N LYS A 60 -14.18 7.31 0.43
CA LYS A 60 -13.35 7.34 1.65
C LYS A 60 -14.22 7.13 2.88
N THR A 61 -14.14 5.95 3.47
CA THR A 61 -14.86 5.57 4.69
C THR A 61 -14.12 6.06 5.93
N ASP A 62 -14.11 7.38 6.08
CA ASP A 62 -13.51 8.04 7.24
C ASP A 62 -14.30 7.73 8.52
N PHE A 63 -13.64 7.89 9.67
CA PHE A 63 -14.16 7.52 11.00
C PHE A 63 -14.48 6.02 11.15
N GLY A 64 -15.38 5.71 12.08
CA GLY A 64 -15.84 4.36 12.41
C GLY A 64 -15.36 3.86 13.77
N GLU A 65 -14.43 4.57 14.43
CA GLU A 65 -13.80 4.13 15.67
C GLU A 65 -14.68 4.35 16.92
N ASP A 66 -15.52 5.39 16.92
CA ASP A 66 -16.24 5.85 18.13
C ASP A 66 -17.72 5.43 18.13
N ALA A 67 -18.00 4.19 17.74
CA ALA A 67 -19.34 3.64 17.80
C ALA A 67 -19.79 3.46 19.27
N PRO A 68 -21.01 3.86 19.68
CA PRO A 68 -21.40 3.90 21.09
C PRO A 68 -21.29 2.56 21.86
N VAL A 69 -20.42 2.53 22.87
CA VAL A 69 -20.19 1.34 23.72
C VAL A 69 -21.41 0.93 24.56
N ASP A 70 -22.31 1.86 24.86
CA ASP A 70 -23.57 1.63 25.59
C ASP A 70 -24.80 1.96 24.73
N GLY A 71 -24.61 2.04 23.41
CA GLY A 71 -25.69 2.19 22.44
C GLY A 71 -26.56 0.93 22.32
N ILE A 72 -27.83 1.15 21.99
CA ILE A 72 -28.80 0.11 21.68
C ILE A 72 -28.90 -0.03 20.16
N TYR A 73 -28.42 -1.16 19.65
CA TYR A 73 -28.39 -1.51 18.22
C TYR A 73 -29.62 -2.36 17.83
N TYR A 74 -30.04 -2.23 16.58
CA TYR A 74 -31.26 -2.83 16.03
C TYR A 74 -31.29 -4.36 16.12
N ASP A 75 -30.17 -5.05 15.89
CA ASP A 75 -30.10 -6.51 15.96
C ASP A 75 -29.95 -7.06 17.39
N GLY A 76 -29.85 -6.17 18.39
CA GLY A 76 -29.67 -6.53 19.80
C GLY A 76 -28.23 -6.84 20.20
N THR A 77 -27.25 -6.72 19.31
CA THR A 77 -25.84 -6.87 19.66
C THR A 77 -25.46 -5.84 20.73
N PRO A 78 -24.83 -6.25 21.85
CA PRO A 78 -24.44 -5.30 22.89
C PRO A 78 -23.44 -4.25 22.38
N GLY A 79 -23.63 -2.99 22.76
CA GLY A 79 -22.81 -1.88 22.27
C GLY A 79 -21.30 -2.06 22.49
N TYR A 80 -20.88 -2.66 23.61
CA TYR A 80 -19.46 -2.89 23.89
C TYR A 80 -18.82 -3.93 22.95
N GLN A 81 -19.62 -4.84 22.38
CA GLN A 81 -19.16 -5.74 21.30
C GLN A 81 -19.20 -5.01 19.96
N MET A 82 -20.24 -4.20 19.74
CA MET A 82 -20.43 -3.48 18.50
C MET A 82 -19.39 -2.37 18.28
N HIS A 83 -18.85 -1.76 19.34
CA HIS A 83 -17.87 -0.66 19.26
C HIS A 83 -16.75 -0.96 18.27
N ASN A 84 -16.09 -2.12 18.43
CA ASN A 84 -15.01 -2.55 17.56
C ASN A 84 -15.51 -3.30 16.31
N LEU A 85 -16.71 -3.90 16.32
CA LEU A 85 -17.27 -4.59 15.15
C LEU A 85 -17.82 -3.60 14.10
N TYR A 86 -18.19 -2.39 14.51
CA TYR A 86 -18.86 -1.39 13.70
C TYR A 86 -18.10 -1.04 12.40
N PRO A 87 -16.77 -0.82 12.40
CA PRO A 87 -16.01 -0.61 11.17
C PRO A 87 -16.19 -1.71 10.12
N LEU A 88 -16.36 -2.96 10.53
CA LEU A 88 -16.61 -4.06 9.59
C LEU A 88 -17.93 -3.90 8.88
N LEU A 89 -19.01 -3.60 9.62
CA LEU A 89 -20.33 -3.42 9.06
C LEU A 89 -20.41 -2.18 8.16
N TYR A 90 -19.75 -1.10 8.59
CA TYR A 90 -19.64 0.14 7.83
C TYR A 90 -18.89 -0.07 6.51
N ASN A 91 -17.66 -0.59 6.55
CA ASN A 91 -16.88 -0.82 5.34
C ASN A 91 -17.55 -1.85 4.41
N ARG A 92 -18.20 -2.89 4.96
CA ARG A 92 -19.01 -3.83 4.17
C ARG A 92 -20.13 -3.12 3.41
N ALA A 93 -20.93 -2.30 4.10
CA ALA A 93 -22.05 -1.60 3.48
C ALA A 93 -21.61 -0.71 2.31
N VAL A 94 -20.43 -0.07 2.42
CA VAL A 94 -19.85 0.73 1.33
C VAL A 94 -19.28 -0.15 0.22
N ALA A 95 -18.48 -1.16 0.57
CA ALA A 95 -17.84 -2.04 -0.40
C ALA A 95 -18.86 -2.80 -1.27
N GLU A 96 -19.98 -3.26 -0.69
CA GLU A 96 -21.06 -3.92 -1.43
C GLU A 96 -21.68 -2.99 -2.48
N VAL A 97 -22.01 -1.75 -2.12
CA VAL A 97 -22.58 -0.81 -3.09
C VAL A 97 -21.54 -0.30 -4.10
N THR A 98 -20.26 -0.19 -3.73
CA THR A 98 -19.19 0.05 -4.70
C THR A 98 -19.15 -1.09 -5.72
N LYS A 99 -19.18 -2.35 -5.27
CA LYS A 99 -19.18 -3.52 -6.15
C LYS A 99 -20.38 -3.54 -7.10
N GLU A 100 -21.57 -3.22 -6.61
CA GLU A 100 -22.79 -3.12 -7.42
C GLU A 100 -22.68 -2.07 -8.53
N GLU A 101 -22.09 -0.90 -8.23
CA GLU A 101 -22.10 0.25 -9.14
C GLU A 101 -20.86 0.34 -10.04
N THR A 102 -19.72 -0.26 -9.65
CA THR A 102 -18.44 -0.14 -10.38
C THR A 102 -17.85 -1.48 -10.82
N GLY A 103 -18.27 -2.60 -10.22
CA GLY A 103 -17.62 -3.91 -10.41
C GLY A 103 -16.38 -4.13 -9.54
N ASP A 104 -15.89 -3.11 -8.84
CA ASP A 104 -14.73 -3.17 -7.94
C ASP A 104 -15.14 -3.20 -6.47
N ILE A 105 -14.32 -3.81 -5.61
CA ILE A 105 -14.56 -3.87 -4.16
C ILE A 105 -13.52 -3.04 -3.41
N VAL A 106 -13.60 -1.72 -3.58
CA VAL A 106 -12.65 -0.78 -2.98
C VAL A 106 -13.34 0.28 -2.10
N VAL A 107 -12.74 0.52 -0.95
CA VAL A 107 -13.02 1.64 -0.03
C VAL A 107 -11.71 2.37 0.29
N TRP A 108 -11.78 3.49 1.00
CA TRP A 108 -10.59 4.12 1.59
C TRP A 108 -10.83 4.38 3.08
N GLY A 109 -10.74 3.33 3.89
CA GLY A 109 -11.18 3.31 5.28
C GLY A 109 -10.14 3.74 6.29
N ARG A 110 -10.58 4.38 7.38
CA ARG A 110 -9.71 4.68 8.55
C ARG A 110 -9.70 3.54 9.55
N SER A 111 -10.90 3.10 9.94
CA SER A 111 -11.10 2.10 10.98
C SER A 111 -11.31 0.71 10.39
N ALA A 112 -10.91 -0.32 11.16
CA ALA A 112 -10.98 -1.71 10.75
C ALA A 112 -11.23 -2.66 11.94
N TRP A 113 -11.71 -3.85 11.61
CA TRP A 113 -11.82 -5.00 12.50
C TRP A 113 -11.41 -6.27 11.76
N ALA A 114 -11.27 -7.38 12.49
CA ALA A 114 -11.06 -8.69 11.88
C ALA A 114 -12.14 -8.96 10.81
N GLY A 115 -11.69 -9.16 9.57
CA GLY A 115 -12.55 -9.33 8.41
C GLY A 115 -12.62 -8.12 7.46
N CYS A 116 -12.13 -6.95 7.84
CA CYS A 116 -12.09 -5.77 6.97
C CYS A 116 -11.10 -5.91 5.81
N GLN A 117 -10.13 -6.83 5.88
CA GLN A 117 -9.20 -7.11 4.78
C GLN A 117 -9.92 -7.60 3.51
N ARG A 118 -11.17 -8.06 3.64
CA ARG A 118 -12.08 -8.38 2.52
C ARG A 118 -12.55 -7.14 1.74
N TYR A 119 -12.40 -5.97 2.35
CA TYR A 119 -12.85 -4.66 1.87
C TYR A 119 -11.66 -3.69 1.90
N PRO A 120 -10.62 -3.91 1.07
CA PRO A 120 -9.51 -2.97 0.96
C PRO A 120 -10.04 -1.64 0.39
N LEU A 121 -9.42 -0.51 0.63
CA LEU A 121 -8.14 -0.23 1.27
C LEU A 121 -8.34 0.42 2.66
N GLN A 122 -7.34 0.33 3.52
CA GLN A 122 -7.23 1.13 4.74
C GLN A 122 -6.01 2.07 4.72
N TRP A 123 -6.10 3.18 5.45
CA TRP A 123 -5.01 4.16 5.57
C TRP A 123 -4.67 4.52 7.02
N GLY A 124 -3.42 4.92 7.26
CA GLY A 124 -2.81 5.16 8.58
C GLY A 124 -3.30 6.36 9.40
N GLY A 125 -4.35 7.06 8.97
CA GLY A 125 -4.93 8.17 9.73
C GLY A 125 -4.17 9.50 9.59
N ASP A 126 -4.40 10.37 10.56
CA ASP A 126 -4.04 11.80 10.53
C ASP A 126 -2.66 12.04 11.18
N SER A 127 -1.58 12.00 10.40
CA SER A 127 -0.22 12.29 10.88
C SER A 127 0.13 13.77 10.82
N SER A 128 1.15 14.22 11.56
CA SER A 128 1.74 15.54 11.39
C SER A 128 2.97 15.49 10.48
N PRO A 129 3.22 16.51 9.65
CA PRO A 129 4.32 16.56 8.69
C PRO A 129 5.65 16.87 9.40
N ASN A 130 6.25 15.85 10.03
CA ASN A 130 7.59 15.95 10.59
C ASN A 130 8.31 14.59 10.56
N TRP A 131 9.63 14.63 10.67
CA TRP A 131 10.49 13.44 10.65
C TRP A 131 10.13 12.40 11.72
N ALA A 132 9.76 12.86 12.92
CA ALA A 132 9.41 11.99 14.04
C ALA A 132 8.14 11.15 13.79
N ASN A 133 7.29 11.53 12.83
CA ASN A 133 6.09 10.78 12.46
C ASN A 133 6.27 9.83 11.28
N MET A 134 7.40 9.87 10.56
CA MET A 134 7.60 8.97 9.42
C MET A 134 7.70 7.50 9.85
N VAL A 135 8.52 7.21 10.87
CA VAL A 135 8.68 5.84 11.39
C VAL A 135 7.40 5.32 12.05
N PRO A 136 6.74 6.04 12.99
CA PRO A 136 5.48 5.55 13.59
C PRO A 136 4.37 5.27 12.58
N GLN A 137 4.29 6.05 11.49
CA GLN A 137 3.33 5.78 10.42
C GLN A 137 3.67 4.50 9.67
N LEU A 138 4.94 4.29 9.32
CA LEU A 138 5.40 3.06 8.68
C LEU A 138 5.19 1.85 9.60
N GLU A 139 5.58 1.95 10.87
CA GLU A 139 5.39 0.91 11.89
C GLU A 139 3.92 0.53 12.05
N GLY A 140 3.00 1.51 12.05
CA GLY A 140 1.57 1.27 12.04
C GLY A 140 1.12 0.48 10.80
N GLY A 141 1.62 0.82 9.61
CA GLY A 141 1.36 0.08 8.38
C GLY A 141 1.90 -1.36 8.37
N LEU A 142 3.12 -1.56 8.86
CA LEU A 142 3.74 -2.89 8.99
C LEU A 142 2.99 -3.75 10.01
N SER A 143 2.60 -3.17 11.15
CA SER A 143 1.78 -3.84 12.17
C SER A 143 0.39 -4.21 11.63
N PHE A 144 -0.19 -3.34 10.79
CA PHE A 144 -1.45 -3.62 10.11
C PHE A 144 -1.31 -4.78 9.12
N GLY A 145 -0.19 -4.84 8.39
CA GLY A 145 0.18 -5.97 7.55
C GLY A 145 0.31 -7.29 8.32
N LEU A 146 1.00 -7.27 9.46
CA LEU A 146 1.10 -8.42 10.38
C LEU A 146 -0.26 -8.84 10.96
N SER A 147 -1.25 -7.96 10.92
CA SER A 147 -2.63 -8.21 11.36
C SER A 147 -3.53 -8.78 10.25
N GLY A 148 -2.96 -9.17 9.10
CA GLY A 148 -3.66 -9.88 8.03
C GLY A 148 -4.23 -9.01 6.90
N PHE A 149 -3.79 -7.75 6.80
CA PHE A 149 -4.21 -6.81 5.76
C PHE A 149 -3.16 -6.69 4.66
N GLN A 150 -3.57 -6.96 3.42
CA GLN A 150 -2.65 -7.02 2.28
C GLN A 150 -2.23 -5.62 1.80
N PHE A 151 -3.13 -4.65 1.96
CA PHE A 151 -3.01 -3.32 1.37
C PHE A 151 -3.20 -2.23 2.42
N TRP A 152 -2.31 -1.25 2.37
CA TRP A 152 -2.28 -0.09 3.25
C TRP A 152 -1.70 1.15 2.53
N SER A 153 -2.09 2.33 3.00
CA SER A 153 -1.60 3.65 2.55
C SER A 153 -1.38 4.57 3.75
N GLN A 154 -0.63 5.64 3.54
CA GLN A 154 -0.58 6.80 4.43
C GLN A 154 -0.69 8.09 3.61
N ASP A 155 -0.83 9.21 4.31
CA ASP A 155 -0.81 10.53 3.69
C ASP A 155 0.64 11.01 3.53
N ILE A 156 1.12 10.97 2.29
CA ILE A 156 2.46 11.42 1.92
C ILE A 156 2.63 12.88 2.30
N GLY A 157 3.67 13.15 3.09
CA GLY A 157 3.97 14.48 3.59
C GLY A 157 3.13 14.91 4.78
N GLY A 158 2.29 14.05 5.37
CA GLY A 158 1.53 14.31 6.59
C GLY A 158 0.23 15.09 6.40
N PHE A 159 -0.69 14.94 7.35
CA PHE A 159 -2.05 15.51 7.31
C PHE A 159 -2.18 16.87 8.05
N LEU A 160 -1.90 16.93 9.37
CA LEU A 160 -2.04 18.13 10.20
C LEU A 160 -0.75 18.97 10.24
N GLY A 161 -0.64 19.97 9.37
CA GLY A 161 0.44 20.96 9.38
C GLY A 161 0.94 21.31 7.97
N GLN A 162 2.01 22.13 7.93
CA GLN A 162 2.71 22.48 6.69
C GLN A 162 3.77 21.44 6.34
N THR A 163 3.85 21.06 5.07
CA THR A 163 4.83 20.11 4.53
C THR A 163 5.67 20.80 3.45
N GLY A 164 6.75 20.16 2.99
CA GLY A 164 7.63 20.70 1.93
C GLY A 164 9.06 20.20 2.00
N GLY A 165 9.91 20.69 1.09
CA GLY A 165 11.35 20.43 1.06
C GLY A 165 11.74 18.95 1.13
N ASN A 166 12.86 18.66 1.81
CA ASN A 166 13.41 17.32 1.95
C ASN A 166 12.46 16.34 2.64
N LEU A 167 11.64 16.82 3.59
CA LEU A 167 10.66 15.97 4.27
C LEU A 167 9.63 15.42 3.29
N LEU A 168 9.05 16.29 2.45
CA LEU A 168 8.07 15.85 1.44
C LEU A 168 8.71 14.90 0.42
N ILE A 169 9.97 15.17 0.01
CA ILE A 169 10.72 14.29 -0.88
C ILE A 169 10.89 12.90 -0.24
N ARG A 170 11.45 12.80 0.97
CA ARG A 170 11.68 11.50 1.63
C ARG A 170 10.38 10.75 1.92
N TRP A 171 9.31 11.47 2.23
CA TRP A 171 7.98 10.85 2.41
C TRP A 171 7.38 10.36 1.10
N MET A 172 7.58 11.10 -0.01
CA MET A 172 7.18 10.65 -1.35
C MET A 172 7.94 9.38 -1.74
N GLN A 173 9.25 9.36 -1.50
CA GLN A 173 10.09 8.18 -1.72
C GLN A 173 9.52 6.97 -0.99
N MET A 174 9.29 7.06 0.32
CA MET A 174 8.66 5.97 1.10
C MET A 174 7.27 5.60 0.56
N GLY A 175 6.40 6.60 0.35
CA GLY A 175 5.01 6.37 -0.06
C GLY A 175 4.86 5.75 -1.45
N THR A 176 5.88 5.86 -2.30
CA THR A 176 5.95 5.23 -3.63
C THR A 176 5.99 3.72 -3.55
N PHE A 177 6.61 3.17 -2.50
CA PHE A 177 6.81 1.73 -2.28
C PHE A 177 5.84 1.16 -1.23
N LEU A 178 4.66 1.78 -1.09
CA LEU A 178 3.53 1.20 -0.39
C LEU A 178 2.53 0.62 -1.39
N SER A 179 1.55 -0.16 -0.92
CA SER A 179 0.52 -0.71 -1.82
C SER A 179 -0.25 0.39 -2.56
N HIS A 180 -0.56 1.48 -1.87
CA HIS A 180 -1.30 2.61 -2.38
C HIS A 180 -0.64 3.91 -1.90
N SER A 181 -0.72 4.95 -2.72
CA SER A 181 -0.04 6.22 -2.49
C SER A 181 -1.04 7.37 -2.62
N ARG A 182 -1.09 8.24 -1.61
CA ARG A 182 -1.94 9.45 -1.61
C ARG A 182 -1.18 10.61 -0.99
N ILE A 183 -1.26 11.79 -1.60
CA ILE A 183 -0.87 13.05 -0.97
C ILE A 183 -2.14 13.74 -0.48
N HIS A 184 -2.25 13.97 0.82
CA HIS A 184 -3.45 14.56 1.45
C HIS A 184 -3.09 15.24 2.76
N GLY A 185 -3.84 16.27 3.14
CA GLY A 185 -3.59 17.05 4.34
C GLY A 185 -4.22 18.43 4.31
N PHE A 186 -4.08 19.14 5.42
CA PHE A 186 -4.43 20.55 5.52
C PHE A 186 -3.38 21.43 4.84
N GLY A 187 -3.84 22.39 4.04
CA GLY A 187 -2.97 23.27 3.24
C GLY A 187 -2.54 22.64 1.91
N ASP A 188 -1.49 23.18 1.32
CA ASP A 188 -1.03 22.74 -0.01
C ASP A 188 -0.49 21.31 0.01
N ARG A 189 -0.91 20.52 -0.98
CA ARG A 189 -0.48 19.13 -1.20
C ARG A 189 -0.23 18.81 -2.67
N GLU A 190 -0.66 19.70 -3.56
CA GLU A 190 -0.42 19.59 -4.98
C GLU A 190 1.04 19.93 -5.29
N LEU A 191 1.80 18.97 -5.82
CA LEU A 191 3.25 19.07 -5.98
C LEU A 191 3.72 20.31 -6.76
N TYR A 192 2.91 20.84 -7.68
CA TYR A 192 3.24 22.02 -8.47
C TYR A 192 3.25 23.33 -7.66
N LYS A 193 2.79 23.32 -6.41
CA LYS A 193 2.85 24.48 -5.50
C LYS A 193 4.15 24.54 -4.70
N PHE A 194 4.98 23.50 -4.75
CA PHE A 194 6.26 23.43 -4.06
C PHE A 194 7.42 23.82 -4.99
N GLU A 195 8.62 23.87 -4.43
CA GLU A 195 9.84 24.23 -5.14
C GLU A 195 10.07 23.32 -6.36
N PRO A 196 10.64 23.85 -7.47
CA PRO A 196 10.85 23.08 -8.70
C PRO A 196 11.62 21.77 -8.50
N GLU A 197 12.56 21.74 -7.56
CA GLU A 197 13.33 20.54 -7.20
C GLU A 197 12.44 19.48 -6.54
N VAL A 198 11.64 19.85 -5.55
CA VAL A 198 10.67 18.96 -4.89
C VAL A 198 9.70 18.38 -5.92
N LEU A 199 9.15 19.22 -6.80
CA LEU A 199 8.27 18.77 -7.88
C LEU A 199 8.97 17.76 -8.80
N ARG A 200 10.20 18.05 -9.22
CA ARG A 200 10.95 17.17 -10.14
C ARG A 200 11.23 15.81 -9.50
N ILE A 201 11.75 15.79 -8.27
CA ILE A 201 12.08 14.53 -7.58
C ILE A 201 10.81 13.72 -7.33
N CYS A 202 9.75 14.35 -6.79
CA CYS A 202 8.49 13.66 -6.56
C CYS A 202 7.87 13.12 -7.86
N ARG A 203 7.98 13.85 -8.99
CA ARG A 203 7.56 13.37 -10.31
C ARG A 203 8.35 12.15 -10.75
N ASN A 204 9.67 12.11 -10.51
CA ASN A 204 10.51 10.96 -10.85
C ASN A 204 10.06 9.70 -10.10
N TYR A 205 9.70 9.81 -8.82
CA TYR A 205 9.16 8.68 -8.04
C TYR A 205 7.75 8.27 -8.49
N ILE A 206 6.89 9.23 -8.85
CA ILE A 206 5.59 8.91 -9.47
C ILE A 206 5.80 8.13 -10.78
N ASN A 207 6.71 8.58 -11.65
CA ASN A 207 7.06 7.87 -12.88
C ASN A 207 7.57 6.46 -12.58
N LEU A 208 8.49 6.31 -11.62
CA LEU A 208 9.01 5.00 -11.21
C LEU A 208 7.88 4.07 -10.73
N ARG A 209 6.92 4.58 -9.93
CA ARG A 209 5.75 3.80 -9.53
C ARG A 209 4.94 3.32 -10.73
N TYR A 210 4.69 4.19 -11.71
CA TYR A 210 3.96 3.82 -12.93
C TYR A 210 4.70 2.77 -13.74
N GLN A 211 6.02 2.90 -13.88
CA GLN A 211 6.85 1.89 -14.52
C GLN A 211 6.80 0.56 -13.75
N LEU A 212 6.75 0.58 -12.42
CA LEU A 212 6.63 -0.62 -11.59
C LEU A 212 5.19 -1.18 -11.51
N MET A 213 4.20 -0.63 -12.23
CA MET A 213 2.83 -1.14 -12.14
C MET A 213 2.67 -2.63 -12.48
N PRO A 214 3.38 -3.19 -13.48
CA PRO A 214 3.37 -4.63 -13.71
C PRO A 214 3.87 -5.43 -12.49
N TYR A 215 4.93 -4.96 -11.82
CA TYR A 215 5.45 -5.58 -10.59
C TYR A 215 4.46 -5.45 -9.42
N ILE A 216 3.90 -4.27 -9.22
CA ILE A 216 2.97 -3.98 -8.12
C ILE A 216 1.69 -4.81 -8.27
N TYR A 217 1.14 -4.87 -9.48
CA TYR A 217 -0.11 -5.62 -9.72
C TYR A 217 0.12 -7.13 -9.70
N GLY A 218 1.26 -7.61 -10.24
CA GLY A 218 1.66 -9.03 -10.12
C GLY A 218 1.88 -9.44 -8.66
N SER A 219 2.56 -8.60 -7.88
CA SER A 219 2.77 -8.81 -6.44
C SER A 219 1.45 -8.77 -5.67
N ALA A 220 0.49 -7.92 -6.07
CA ALA A 220 -0.81 -7.84 -5.42
C ALA A 220 -1.61 -9.15 -5.55
N PHE A 221 -1.53 -9.83 -6.69
CA PHE A 221 -2.12 -11.17 -6.84
C PHE A 221 -1.51 -12.17 -5.85
N SER A 222 -0.18 -12.21 -5.76
CA SER A 222 0.54 -13.08 -4.81
C SER A 222 0.19 -12.75 -3.35
N CYS A 223 0.13 -11.46 -3.01
CA CYS A 223 -0.28 -10.99 -1.67
C CYS A 223 -1.68 -11.48 -1.29
N VAL A 224 -2.64 -11.43 -2.21
CA VAL A 224 -4.01 -11.91 -1.96
C VAL A 224 -4.06 -13.44 -1.87
N GLU A 225 -3.40 -14.14 -2.78
CA GLU A 225 -3.40 -15.61 -2.82
C GLU A 225 -2.75 -16.22 -1.57
N GLN A 226 -1.66 -15.61 -1.10
CA GLN A 226 -0.88 -16.10 0.03
C GLN A 226 -1.24 -15.42 1.35
N SER A 227 -2.17 -14.46 1.34
CA SER A 227 -2.52 -13.64 2.51
C SER A 227 -1.32 -12.89 3.12
N LEU A 228 -0.42 -12.37 2.28
CA LEU A 228 0.76 -11.62 2.68
C LEU A 228 0.57 -10.11 2.45
N PRO A 229 1.15 -9.24 3.28
CA PRO A 229 1.13 -7.80 3.05
C PRO A 229 2.08 -7.39 1.91
N MET A 230 1.70 -6.33 1.19
CA MET A 230 2.53 -5.72 0.15
C MET A 230 3.70 -4.94 0.73
N ALA A 231 3.49 -4.17 1.80
CA ALA A 231 4.57 -3.58 2.60
C ALA A 231 4.78 -4.52 3.80
N ARG A 232 5.84 -5.29 3.76
CA ARG A 232 5.99 -6.48 4.58
C ARG A 232 7.14 -6.33 5.55
N ALA A 233 6.82 -6.39 6.84
CA ALA A 233 7.83 -6.43 7.88
C ALA A 233 8.79 -7.60 7.61
N LEU A 234 10.09 -7.37 7.78
CA LEU A 234 11.11 -8.36 7.45
C LEU A 234 10.91 -9.70 8.18
N VAL A 235 10.35 -9.67 9.40
CA VAL A 235 10.00 -10.86 10.17
C VAL A 235 9.06 -11.82 9.44
N VAL A 236 8.26 -11.36 8.47
CA VAL A 236 7.36 -12.26 7.72
C VAL A 236 8.13 -13.29 6.91
N ASP A 237 9.20 -12.89 6.23
CA ASP A 237 10.05 -13.76 5.40
C ASP A 237 11.22 -14.35 6.19
N TYR A 238 11.73 -13.64 7.20
CA TYR A 238 12.95 -13.98 7.93
C TYR A 238 12.66 -14.29 9.40
N GLN A 239 11.63 -15.08 9.69
CA GLN A 239 11.18 -15.39 11.07
C GLN A 239 12.27 -15.96 11.98
N ASN A 240 13.22 -16.72 11.41
CA ASN A 240 14.32 -17.34 12.14
C ASN A 240 15.51 -16.40 12.40
N ASP A 241 15.46 -15.18 11.87
CA ASP A 241 16.47 -14.16 12.11
C ASP A 241 15.99 -13.21 13.22
N PRO A 242 16.54 -13.31 14.44
CA PRO A 242 16.10 -12.45 15.55
C PRO A 242 16.43 -10.97 15.35
N THR A 243 17.34 -10.64 14.41
CA THR A 243 17.70 -9.25 14.10
C THR A 243 16.52 -8.48 13.55
N VAL A 244 15.65 -9.15 12.78
CA VAL A 244 14.56 -8.47 12.06
C VAL A 244 13.28 -8.28 12.88
N TRP A 245 13.18 -8.88 14.06
CA TRP A 245 11.94 -8.90 14.85
C TRP A 245 11.45 -7.51 15.26
N ASN A 246 12.37 -6.56 15.47
CA ASN A 246 12.07 -5.20 15.91
C ASN A 246 12.44 -4.14 14.87
N ILE A 247 12.72 -4.54 13.62
CA ILE A 247 12.99 -3.61 12.54
C ILE A 247 11.65 -3.11 11.99
N SER A 248 11.37 -1.82 12.19
CA SER A 248 10.11 -1.17 11.79
C SER A 248 10.29 -0.02 10.80
N ASP A 249 11.52 0.27 10.41
CA ASP A 249 11.88 1.39 9.52
C ASP A 249 12.44 0.93 8.15
N GLU A 250 12.41 -0.37 7.86
CA GLU A 250 12.68 -0.98 6.55
C GLU A 250 11.81 -2.23 6.38
N TYR A 251 11.52 -2.58 5.13
CA TYR A 251 10.52 -3.59 4.81
C TYR A 251 10.71 -4.14 3.39
N LEU A 252 10.10 -5.28 3.08
CA LEU A 252 9.97 -5.75 1.70
C LEU A 252 8.74 -5.12 1.04
N PHE A 253 8.91 -4.58 -0.15
CA PHE A 253 7.83 -4.21 -1.05
C PHE A 253 7.58 -5.36 -2.04
N GLY A 254 6.44 -6.02 -1.89
CA GLY A 254 6.21 -7.36 -2.44
C GLY A 254 7.08 -8.37 -1.71
N ASP A 255 7.77 -9.23 -2.44
CA ASP A 255 8.71 -10.20 -1.89
C ASP A 255 10.18 -9.89 -2.23
N SER A 256 10.43 -8.95 -3.16
CA SER A 256 11.71 -8.89 -3.86
C SER A 256 12.53 -7.62 -3.62
N ILE A 257 11.89 -6.51 -3.22
CA ILE A 257 12.57 -5.21 -3.07
C ILE A 257 12.59 -4.82 -1.59
N LEU A 258 13.75 -4.81 -0.96
CA LEU A 258 13.94 -4.22 0.36
C LEU A 258 14.00 -2.70 0.22
N VAL A 259 13.16 -2.02 1.00
CA VAL A 259 13.00 -0.57 1.01
C VAL A 259 13.43 -0.05 2.37
N ALA A 260 14.40 0.87 2.39
CA ALA A 260 14.92 1.47 3.61
C ALA A 260 14.84 3.02 3.55
N PRO A 261 13.65 3.61 3.88
CA PRO A 261 13.44 5.05 3.86
C PRO A 261 14.43 5.87 4.68
N ILE A 262 14.88 7.02 4.17
CA ILE A 262 15.56 8.01 5.02
C ILE A 262 14.51 8.71 5.88
N THR A 263 14.65 8.61 7.19
CA THR A 263 13.63 9.05 8.17
C THR A 263 14.07 10.24 9.02
N ASP A 264 15.24 10.82 8.72
CA ASP A 264 15.74 12.02 9.39
C ASP A 264 16.54 12.93 8.41
N PRO A 265 16.85 14.18 8.80
CA PRO A 265 17.52 15.15 7.92
C PRO A 265 18.98 14.84 7.54
N SER A 266 19.63 13.86 8.17
CA SER A 266 21.05 13.55 7.97
C SER A 266 21.36 12.88 6.63
N ASN A 267 20.34 12.32 5.97
CA ASN A 267 20.46 11.47 4.78
C ASN A 267 21.25 10.16 5.01
N LYS A 268 21.44 9.77 6.27
CA LYS A 268 22.20 8.57 6.66
C LYS A 268 21.31 7.62 7.43
N ARG A 269 21.57 6.33 7.30
CA ARG A 269 20.99 5.29 8.16
C ARG A 269 21.83 4.03 8.12
N ALA A 270 21.62 3.18 9.12
CA ALA A 270 21.98 1.78 9.01
C ALA A 270 20.85 1.02 8.30
N VAL A 271 21.21 0.02 7.50
CA VAL A 271 20.28 -0.90 6.83
C VAL A 271 20.70 -2.31 7.17
N TYR A 272 19.76 -3.16 7.57
CA TYR A 272 20.03 -4.58 7.73
C TYR A 272 19.66 -5.31 6.44
N LEU A 273 20.61 -6.07 5.91
CA LEU A 273 20.36 -6.98 4.81
C LEU A 273 20.19 -8.39 5.41
N PRO A 274 18.98 -9.00 5.34
CA PRO A 274 18.77 -10.38 5.77
C PRO A 274 19.55 -11.38 4.91
N GLU A 275 19.49 -12.67 5.25
CA GLU A 275 20.12 -13.73 4.46
C GLU A 275 19.79 -13.66 2.95
N GLY A 276 20.82 -13.85 2.13
CA GLY A 276 20.78 -13.83 0.67
C GLY A 276 21.79 -12.85 0.08
N THR A 277 21.89 -12.84 -1.25
CA THR A 277 22.58 -11.77 -1.99
C THR A 277 21.58 -10.68 -2.39
N TRP A 278 21.97 -9.43 -2.19
CA TRP A 278 21.16 -8.24 -2.46
C TRP A 278 21.85 -7.36 -3.49
N THR A 279 21.10 -6.82 -4.45
CA THR A 279 21.63 -5.91 -5.48
C THR A 279 21.07 -4.52 -5.29
N ASP A 280 21.93 -3.51 -5.11
CA ASP A 280 21.51 -2.12 -5.06
C ASP A 280 20.82 -1.71 -6.38
N TRP A 281 19.60 -1.17 -6.28
CA TRP A 281 18.78 -0.82 -7.44
C TRP A 281 19.41 0.25 -8.34
N TRP A 282 20.22 1.14 -7.78
CA TRP A 282 20.78 2.31 -8.48
C TRP A 282 22.18 2.03 -9.02
N THR A 283 23.03 1.41 -8.21
CA THR A 283 24.45 1.18 -8.55
C THR A 283 24.69 -0.18 -9.20
N GLY A 284 23.80 -1.16 -8.94
CA GLY A 284 24.01 -2.56 -9.30
C GLY A 284 25.04 -3.28 -8.41
N GLU A 285 25.54 -2.64 -7.35
CA GLU A 285 26.46 -3.31 -6.42
C GLU A 285 25.77 -4.50 -5.75
N GLN A 286 26.46 -5.64 -5.72
CA GLN A 286 25.99 -6.84 -5.02
C GLN A 286 26.59 -6.91 -3.61
N LEU A 287 25.73 -7.15 -2.64
CA LEU A 287 26.02 -7.18 -1.22
C LEU A 287 25.56 -8.51 -0.63
N GLU A 288 26.40 -9.13 0.18
CA GLU A 288 26.02 -10.31 0.96
C GLU A 288 25.24 -9.89 2.22
N GLY A 289 24.17 -10.62 2.50
CA GLY A 289 23.30 -10.41 3.64
C GLY A 289 23.85 -10.88 4.99
N ARG A 290 22.96 -10.97 5.97
CA ARG A 290 23.24 -11.19 7.40
C ARG A 290 24.17 -10.14 8.01
N ARG A 291 24.02 -8.89 7.58
CA ARG A 291 24.86 -7.79 8.06
C ARG A 291 24.14 -6.45 8.02
N TRP A 292 24.64 -5.54 8.85
CA TRP A 292 24.36 -4.13 8.75
C TRP A 292 25.30 -3.47 7.75
N ILE A 293 24.78 -2.48 7.04
CA ILE A 293 25.54 -1.54 6.21
C ILE A 293 25.17 -0.12 6.61
N ASP A 294 26.15 0.76 6.65
CA ASP A 294 25.93 2.20 6.83
C ASP A 294 25.88 2.86 5.46
N ILE A 295 24.86 3.68 5.23
CA ILE A 295 24.64 4.34 3.96
C ILE A 295 24.44 5.83 4.12
N GLU A 296 24.82 6.57 3.08
CA GLU A 296 24.48 7.98 2.87
C GLU A 296 23.80 8.08 1.52
N ALA A 297 22.52 8.44 1.51
CA ALA A 297 21.69 8.46 0.31
C ALA A 297 21.51 9.88 -0.21
N ASP A 298 21.79 10.09 -1.50
CA ASP A 298 21.47 11.37 -2.15
C ASP A 298 19.97 11.67 -2.05
N ILE A 299 19.58 12.96 -2.07
CA ILE A 299 18.17 13.37 -1.99
C ILE A 299 17.33 12.81 -3.15
N GLU A 300 17.94 12.52 -4.30
CA GLU A 300 17.32 11.89 -5.47
C GLU A 300 16.98 10.41 -5.25
N THR A 301 17.67 9.72 -4.35
CA THR A 301 17.63 8.25 -4.26
C THR A 301 17.14 7.76 -2.91
N LEU A 302 16.33 6.71 -2.96
CA LEU A 302 15.84 5.94 -1.84
C LEU A 302 16.67 4.65 -1.78
N PRO A 303 17.24 4.27 -0.63
CA PRO A 303 17.90 2.97 -0.50
C PRO A 303 16.95 1.81 -0.84
N LEU A 304 17.29 1.09 -1.89
CA LEU A 304 16.50 0.01 -2.48
C LEU A 304 17.43 -1.15 -2.84
N TYR A 305 17.13 -2.33 -2.31
CA TYR A 305 17.94 -3.53 -2.54
C TYR A 305 17.07 -4.66 -3.08
N VAL A 306 17.46 -5.21 -4.22
CA VAL A 306 16.73 -6.30 -4.89
C VAL A 306 17.34 -7.64 -4.49
N ARG A 307 16.51 -8.52 -3.92
CA ARG A 307 16.92 -9.87 -3.53
C ARG A 307 17.32 -10.69 -4.75
N GLU A 308 18.34 -11.53 -4.63
CA GLU A 308 18.69 -12.51 -5.68
C GLU A 308 17.48 -13.34 -6.12
N GLY A 309 17.43 -13.68 -7.40
CA GLY A 309 16.32 -14.40 -8.01
C GLY A 309 15.07 -13.56 -8.27
N ALA A 310 15.03 -12.28 -7.87
CA ALA A 310 13.90 -11.41 -8.18
C ALA A 310 13.72 -11.21 -9.69
N ILE A 311 12.46 -11.15 -10.13
CA ILE A 311 12.05 -10.80 -11.49
C ILE A 311 11.17 -9.55 -11.37
N ILE A 312 11.71 -8.38 -11.71
CA ILE A 312 11.01 -7.10 -11.61
C ILE A 312 10.61 -6.63 -13.02
N PRO A 313 9.34 -6.80 -13.43
CA PRO A 313 8.86 -6.24 -14.69
C PRO A 313 8.67 -4.72 -14.56
N VAL A 314 9.29 -3.99 -15.48
CA VAL A 314 9.28 -2.53 -15.59
C VAL A 314 8.64 -2.16 -16.93
N GLY A 315 7.51 -1.46 -16.86
CA GLY A 315 6.77 -0.95 -18.02
C GLY A 315 7.16 0.49 -18.40
N PRO A 316 6.49 1.06 -19.40
CA PRO A 316 6.70 2.45 -19.79
C PRO A 316 6.14 3.42 -18.75
N VAL A 317 6.61 4.67 -18.77
CA VAL A 317 5.98 5.75 -18.01
C VAL A 317 4.61 6.05 -18.61
N MET A 318 3.60 6.17 -17.75
CA MET A 318 2.23 6.55 -18.11
C MET A 318 1.72 7.63 -17.15
N GLN A 319 0.78 8.46 -17.61
CA GLN A 319 0.13 9.52 -16.82
C GLN A 319 -1.00 8.98 -15.94
N TYR A 320 -1.60 7.86 -16.35
CA TYR A 320 -2.60 7.11 -15.58
C TYR A 320 -2.55 5.63 -15.95
N VAL A 321 -3.13 4.78 -15.10
CA VAL A 321 -3.13 3.32 -15.30
C VAL A 321 -3.86 3.00 -16.61
N ASN A 322 -3.22 2.20 -17.46
CA ASN A 322 -3.73 1.80 -18.78
C ASN A 322 -3.86 2.93 -19.82
N GLU A 323 -3.07 4.02 -19.70
CA GLU A 323 -3.01 5.07 -20.74
C GLU A 323 -2.57 4.51 -22.10
N LEU A 324 -1.52 3.68 -22.09
CA LEU A 324 -0.93 3.12 -23.30
C LEU A 324 -1.13 1.61 -23.33
N LYS A 325 -1.33 1.06 -24.53
CA LYS A 325 -1.14 -0.36 -24.75
C LYS A 325 0.36 -0.66 -24.67
N VAL A 326 0.76 -1.57 -23.79
CA VAL A 326 2.16 -1.90 -23.56
C VAL A 326 2.66 -2.80 -24.68
N GLU A 327 3.69 -2.37 -25.41
CA GLU A 327 4.32 -3.19 -26.45
C GLU A 327 5.57 -3.92 -25.94
N GLU A 328 6.15 -3.43 -24.85
CA GLU A 328 7.43 -3.90 -24.32
C GLU A 328 7.49 -3.80 -22.80
N ILE A 329 8.06 -4.83 -22.17
CA ILE A 329 8.38 -4.88 -20.73
C ILE A 329 9.87 -5.17 -20.57
N GLU A 330 10.54 -4.38 -19.74
CA GLU A 330 11.89 -4.71 -19.26
C GLU A 330 11.77 -5.64 -18.04
N LEU A 331 12.36 -6.83 -18.11
CA LEU A 331 12.51 -7.75 -16.99
C LEU A 331 13.87 -7.52 -16.33
N ARG A 332 13.89 -6.78 -15.22
CA ARG A 332 15.08 -6.63 -14.40
C ARG A 332 15.23 -7.84 -13.49
N ILE A 333 16.29 -8.61 -13.68
CA ILE A 333 16.51 -9.87 -12.96
C ILE A 333 17.77 -9.76 -12.11
N ALA A 334 17.63 -10.00 -10.80
CA ALA A 334 18.78 -10.13 -9.91
C ALA A 334 19.31 -11.58 -9.97
N PRO A 335 20.58 -11.82 -10.35
CA PRO A 335 21.12 -13.17 -10.48
C PRO A 335 21.09 -13.97 -9.19
N ILE A 336 20.73 -15.25 -9.28
CA ILE A 336 20.90 -16.22 -8.17
C ILE A 336 22.37 -16.61 -8.10
N LYS A 337 23.00 -16.55 -6.92
CA LYS A 337 24.43 -16.89 -6.77
C LYS A 337 24.71 -18.39 -6.87
N GLY A 338 23.75 -19.21 -6.47
CA GLY A 338 23.81 -20.67 -6.52
C GLY A 338 22.86 -21.27 -7.54
N GLU A 339 22.27 -22.40 -7.18
CA GLU A 339 21.22 -23.08 -7.96
C GLU A 339 19.86 -22.65 -7.43
N GLY A 340 18.86 -22.51 -8.29
CA GLY A 340 17.54 -22.10 -7.82
C GLY A 340 16.56 -21.75 -8.92
N LYS A 341 15.32 -21.50 -8.53
CA LYS A 341 14.23 -21.12 -9.42
C LYS A 341 13.39 -20.02 -8.78
N SER A 342 13.01 -19.04 -9.60
CA SER A 342 12.02 -18.03 -9.27
C SER A 342 10.93 -18.00 -10.34
N SER A 343 9.76 -17.50 -9.98
CA SER A 343 8.67 -17.28 -10.94
C SER A 343 7.90 -16.02 -10.59
N PHE A 344 7.44 -15.31 -11.62
CA PHE A 344 6.57 -14.15 -11.48
C PHE A 344 5.50 -14.17 -12.57
N THR A 345 4.28 -13.73 -12.23
CA THR A 345 3.21 -13.53 -13.21
C THR A 345 3.11 -12.05 -13.54
N VAL A 346 3.44 -11.67 -14.77
CA VAL A 346 3.40 -10.29 -15.25
C VAL A 346 2.00 -9.99 -15.82
N PRO A 347 1.18 -9.17 -15.14
CA PRO A 347 -0.05 -8.65 -15.74
C PRO A 347 0.28 -7.54 -16.74
N VAL A 348 -0.21 -7.67 -17.98
CA VAL A 348 0.03 -6.70 -19.05
C VAL A 348 -1.07 -6.78 -20.12
N ASN A 349 -1.64 -5.65 -20.55
CA ASN A 349 -2.72 -5.58 -21.55
C ASN A 349 -3.88 -6.57 -21.31
N ASP A 350 -4.33 -6.70 -20.06
CA ASP A 350 -5.35 -7.67 -19.62
C ASP A 350 -4.96 -9.16 -19.73
N GLU A 351 -3.71 -9.46 -20.12
CA GLU A 351 -3.11 -10.79 -20.11
C GLU A 351 -2.30 -11.02 -18.82
N LYS A 352 -2.06 -12.30 -18.48
CA LYS A 352 -1.16 -12.72 -17.41
C LYS A 352 -0.07 -13.60 -18.01
N VAL A 353 1.15 -13.08 -18.10
CA VAL A 353 2.29 -13.77 -18.70
C VAL A 353 3.15 -14.38 -17.60
N ALA A 354 3.28 -15.70 -17.59
CA ALA A 354 4.17 -16.38 -16.65
C ALA A 354 5.63 -16.20 -17.07
N VAL A 355 6.49 -15.87 -16.11
CA VAL A 355 7.95 -15.79 -16.28
C VAL A 355 8.59 -16.70 -15.24
N GLU A 356 9.48 -17.59 -15.68
CA GLU A 356 10.27 -18.46 -14.82
C GLU A 356 11.76 -18.17 -15.04
N TYR A 357 12.50 -17.99 -13.95
CA TYR A 357 13.95 -17.84 -13.95
C TYR A 357 14.56 -19.07 -13.28
N LEU A 358 15.50 -19.75 -13.93
CA LEU A 358 16.13 -20.97 -13.45
C LEU A 358 17.65 -20.87 -13.57
N VAL A 359 18.34 -21.24 -12.49
CA VAL A 359 19.79 -21.46 -12.48
C VAL A 359 20.04 -22.95 -12.21
N ALA A 360 20.61 -23.60 -13.21
CA ALA A 360 20.87 -25.03 -13.23
C ALA A 360 22.28 -25.34 -13.79
N GLY A 361 23.16 -25.93 -13.00
CA GLY A 361 24.54 -26.25 -13.38
C GLY A 361 25.35 -25.01 -13.77
N GLY A 362 25.16 -23.90 -13.04
CA GLY A 362 25.77 -22.60 -13.33
C GLY A 362 25.23 -21.88 -14.58
N ARG A 363 24.20 -22.41 -15.25
CA ARG A 363 23.54 -21.76 -16.38
C ARG A 363 22.29 -21.03 -15.94
N HIS A 364 22.18 -19.75 -16.29
CA HIS A 364 21.01 -18.92 -16.04
C HIS A 364 20.09 -18.91 -17.26
N THR A 365 18.82 -19.22 -17.05
CA THR A 365 17.82 -19.31 -18.13
C THR A 365 16.50 -18.66 -17.71
N VAL A 366 15.85 -17.96 -18.65
CA VAL A 366 14.52 -17.36 -18.43
C VAL A 366 13.54 -17.91 -19.45
N LYS A 367 12.42 -18.45 -18.96
CA LYS A 367 11.28 -18.88 -19.77
C LYS A 367 10.16 -17.87 -19.63
N ILE A 368 9.64 -17.40 -20.76
CA ILE A 368 8.54 -16.43 -20.82
C ILE A 368 7.37 -17.10 -21.53
N GLY A 369 6.17 -16.99 -20.96
CA GLY A 369 4.95 -17.50 -21.59
C GLY A 369 4.58 -16.74 -22.86
N ASP A 370 3.71 -17.34 -23.67
CA ASP A 370 3.26 -16.74 -24.92
C ASP A 370 2.61 -15.37 -24.69
N SER A 371 3.10 -14.35 -25.38
CA SER A 371 2.50 -13.01 -25.38
C SER A 371 2.84 -12.25 -26.66
N LYS A 372 2.01 -11.25 -26.98
CA LYS A 372 2.30 -10.27 -28.04
C LYS A 372 3.22 -9.15 -27.55
N VAL A 373 3.40 -9.03 -26.24
CA VAL A 373 4.31 -8.07 -25.62
C VAL A 373 5.75 -8.58 -25.74
N ARG A 374 6.68 -7.72 -26.14
CA ARG A 374 8.11 -8.05 -26.15
C ARG A 374 8.68 -7.94 -24.74
N PHE A 375 9.55 -8.88 -24.37
CA PHE A 375 10.22 -8.87 -23.08
C PHE A 375 11.73 -8.76 -23.30
N ASN A 376 12.33 -7.72 -22.74
CA ASN A 376 13.77 -7.50 -22.77
C ASN A 376 14.35 -7.75 -21.39
N ILE A 377 15.42 -8.55 -21.30
CA ILE A 377 16.02 -8.91 -20.02
C ILE A 377 17.17 -7.95 -19.71
N THR A 378 17.13 -7.34 -18.53
CA THR A 378 18.22 -6.57 -17.96
C THR A 378 18.70 -7.28 -16.71
N VAL A 379 19.99 -7.65 -16.68
CA VAL A 379 20.59 -8.25 -15.50
C VAL A 379 20.96 -7.14 -14.51
N LEU A 380 20.42 -7.22 -13.30
CA LEU A 380 20.79 -6.30 -12.23
C LEU A 380 22.16 -6.68 -11.67
N GLY A 381 23.05 -5.71 -11.63
CA GLY A 381 24.39 -5.86 -11.07
C GLY A 381 25.39 -6.53 -12.02
N ASN A 382 25.95 -7.67 -11.61
CA ASN A 382 27.11 -8.28 -12.29
C ASN A 382 26.85 -8.53 -13.79
N ARG A 383 27.51 -7.73 -14.63
CA ARG A 383 27.38 -7.77 -16.10
C ARG A 383 27.99 -9.02 -16.73
N ASP A 384 28.73 -9.81 -15.97
CA ASP A 384 29.35 -11.06 -16.45
C ASP A 384 28.36 -12.23 -16.45
N VAL A 385 27.18 -12.08 -15.83
CA VAL A 385 26.12 -13.10 -15.87
C VAL A 385 25.27 -12.91 -17.11
N ASP A 386 25.42 -13.81 -18.08
CA ASP A 386 24.52 -13.89 -19.22
C ASP A 386 23.26 -14.68 -18.85
N ILE A 387 22.09 -14.03 -18.98
CA ILE A 387 20.79 -14.66 -18.80
C ILE A 387 20.17 -14.83 -20.18
N SER A 388 20.28 -16.05 -20.71
CA SER A 388 19.72 -16.37 -22.01
C SER A 388 18.24 -16.75 -21.91
N PRO A 389 17.40 -16.36 -22.88
CA PRO A 389 16.08 -16.97 -23.03
C PRO A 389 16.22 -18.49 -23.17
N ALA A 390 15.42 -19.24 -22.42
CA ALA A 390 15.36 -20.69 -22.56
C ALA A 390 14.76 -21.03 -23.92
N GLY A 391 15.62 -21.34 -24.91
CA GLY A 391 15.32 -21.94 -26.22
C GLY A 391 14.03 -21.50 -26.92
N LEU A 392 14.16 -20.76 -28.03
CA LEU A 392 13.16 -20.87 -29.11
C LEU A 392 13.14 -22.30 -29.67
#